data_AF-A0A958NZJ7-F1
#
_entry.id   AF-A0A958NZJ7-F1
#
_cell.length_a   1.000
_cell.length_b   1.000
_cell.length_c   1.000
_cell.angle_alpha   90.00
_cell.angle_beta   90.00
_cell.angle_gamma   90.00
#
_symmetry.space_group_name_H-M   'P 1'
#
loop_
_entity.id
_entity.type
_entity.pdbx_description
1 polymer ?
#
loop_
_entity_poly.entity_id
_entity_poly.type
_entity_poly.pdbx_seq_one_letter_code
_entity_poly.pdbx_strand_id
1 'polypeptide(L)'
;MNNEREKQAQMSDVLALKKCPHCGASTEDLLPIETGMKVALQAAGMADGLPSMVCANCYDNFTSQVSQGVKLRIEQETREKNKVMLWKNRVNLIKQARGLMAQKAYSEAAVSYEKYLRILEVIYSRKKGELDPKIFNHSKKSKEVTVITSVYWDLMRIYDMSPRYGDRMAQAAAKLSLFVPYSQIYPDIIKKAEAFQRSAKNPHIVKQFLRQSRSGRPRCFIATAVFESPYAQEVQTLRWFRDTTLKRTYWGRQFVYFYYKISPTIAHFIDKSPLTKKILRYLLKKIVNAVISP
;
A
#
# COMPACT_ATOMS: atom_id res chain seq x y z
N MET A 1 23.84 57.25 -38.93
CA MET A 1 22.65 57.19 -39.81
C MET A 1 22.21 55.79 -40.23
N ASN A 2 23.00 54.72 -40.05
CA ASN A 2 22.53 53.34 -40.32
C ASN A 2 21.90 52.62 -39.10
N ASN A 3 21.96 53.20 -37.90
CA ASN A 3 21.55 52.52 -36.66
C ASN A 3 20.12 52.86 -36.18
N GLU A 4 19.40 53.71 -36.92
CA GLU A 4 17.98 54.03 -36.66
C GLU A 4 17.01 53.30 -37.61
N ARG A 5 17.49 52.88 -38.79
CA ARG A 5 16.68 52.10 -39.74
C ARG A 5 16.58 50.62 -39.36
N GLU A 6 17.59 50.06 -38.69
CA GLU A 6 17.52 48.68 -38.17
C GLU A 6 16.63 48.56 -36.92
N LYS A 7 16.53 49.62 -36.10
CA LYS A 7 15.59 49.66 -34.97
C LYS A 7 14.12 49.83 -35.36
N GLN A 8 13.83 50.31 -36.57
CA GLN A 8 12.46 50.37 -37.10
C GLN A 8 12.02 49.07 -37.80
N ALA A 9 12.95 48.16 -38.13
CA ALA A 9 12.64 46.86 -38.70
C ALA A 9 12.26 45.78 -37.66
N GLN A 10 12.29 46.13 -36.37
CA GLN A 10 12.05 45.21 -35.24
C GLN A 10 10.91 45.70 -34.34
N MET A 11 9.83 46.26 -34.91
CA MET A 11 8.63 46.59 -34.12
C MET A 11 7.33 46.60 -34.95
N SER A 12 7.14 45.58 -35.79
CA SER A 12 5.84 45.29 -36.39
C SER A 12 5.72 43.82 -36.79
N ASP A 13 5.95 42.90 -35.83
CA ASP A 13 5.21 41.63 -35.88
C ASP A 13 3.75 41.99 -35.55
N VAL A 14 3.02 42.36 -36.59
CA VAL A 14 1.56 42.45 -36.53
C VAL A 14 1.10 41.06 -36.14
N LEU A 15 0.64 40.88 -34.89
CA LEU A 15 0.00 39.65 -34.43
C LEU A 15 -1.08 39.31 -35.47
N ALA A 16 -0.80 38.32 -36.32
CA ALA A 16 -1.70 37.92 -37.37
C ALA A 16 -2.98 37.39 -36.72
N LEU A 17 -4.03 38.22 -36.71
CA LEU A 17 -5.32 37.88 -36.14
C LEU A 17 -5.86 36.63 -36.84
N LYS A 18 -6.07 35.57 -36.05
CA LYS A 18 -6.63 34.29 -36.49
C LYS A 18 -8.15 34.38 -36.44
N LYS A 19 -8.84 33.69 -37.35
CA LYS A 19 -10.30 33.55 -37.25
C LYS A 19 -10.67 32.36 -36.39
N CYS A 20 -11.61 32.57 -35.47
CA CYS A 20 -12.17 31.48 -34.69
C CYS A 20 -12.98 30.53 -35.59
N PRO A 21 -12.69 29.22 -35.57
CA PRO A 21 -13.42 28.25 -36.40
C PRO A 21 -14.86 27.98 -35.91
N HIS A 22 -15.25 28.50 -34.75
CA HIS A 22 -16.61 28.38 -34.23
C HIS A 22 -17.47 29.62 -34.54
N CYS A 23 -17.03 30.82 -34.13
CA CYS A 23 -17.82 32.04 -34.30
C CYS A 23 -17.33 32.98 -35.42
N GLY A 24 -16.19 32.68 -36.06
CA GLY A 24 -15.61 33.50 -37.13
C GLY A 24 -14.88 34.77 -36.66
N ALA A 25 -14.90 35.10 -35.37
CA ALA A 25 -14.29 36.30 -34.83
C ALA A 25 -12.75 36.31 -34.98
N SER A 26 -12.18 37.48 -35.27
CA SER A 26 -10.74 37.71 -35.29
C SER A 26 -10.18 37.76 -33.88
N THR A 27 -9.14 36.99 -33.60
CA THR A 27 -8.53 36.89 -32.27
C THR A 27 -7.03 36.66 -32.38
N GLU A 28 -6.28 37.14 -31.39
CA GLU A 28 -4.83 36.94 -31.31
C GLU A 28 -4.50 35.47 -31.01
N ASP A 29 -5.30 34.83 -30.16
CA ASP A 29 -5.07 33.47 -29.67
C ASP A 29 -6.31 32.57 -29.70
N LEU A 30 -6.06 31.29 -29.98
CA LEU A 30 -7.05 30.23 -29.93
C LEU A 30 -6.72 29.27 -28.79
N LEU A 31 -7.73 28.96 -27.98
CA LEU A 31 -7.65 28.04 -26.85
C LEU A 31 -8.10 26.64 -27.25
N PRO A 32 -7.40 25.58 -26.82
CA PRO A 32 -7.75 24.20 -27.15
C PRO A 32 -8.98 23.73 -26.37
N ILE A 33 -9.91 23.06 -27.07
CA ILE A 33 -11.02 22.34 -26.45
C ILE A 33 -10.58 20.89 -26.22
N GLU A 34 -10.34 20.53 -24.96
CA GLU A 34 -9.94 19.17 -24.59
C GLU A 34 -11.04 18.14 -24.91
N THR A 35 -10.63 16.89 -25.17
CA THR A 35 -11.54 15.79 -25.52
C THR A 35 -12.68 15.62 -24.51
N GLY A 36 -12.40 15.77 -23.20
CA GLY A 36 -13.42 15.69 -22.16
C GLY A 36 -14.50 16.78 -22.27
N MET A 37 -14.11 18.00 -22.66
CA MET A 37 -15.04 19.11 -22.89
C MET A 37 -15.85 18.92 -24.17
N LYS A 38 -15.26 18.36 -25.24
CA LYS A 38 -16.02 18.03 -26.47
C LYS A 38 -17.13 17.02 -26.21
N VAL A 39 -16.81 15.93 -25.50
CA VAL A 39 -17.80 14.92 -25.10
C VAL A 39 -18.89 15.54 -24.22
N ALA A 40 -18.53 16.47 -23.34
CA ALA A 40 -19.47 17.19 -22.48
C ALA A 40 -20.49 18.02 -23.28
N LEU A 41 -20.00 18.78 -24.25
CA LEU A 41 -20.81 19.68 -25.07
C LEU A 41 -21.71 18.90 -26.03
N GLN A 42 -21.22 17.80 -26.61
CA GLN A 42 -22.03 16.88 -27.42
C GLN A 42 -23.18 16.28 -26.59
N ALA A 43 -22.89 15.84 -25.37
CA ALA A 43 -23.92 15.33 -24.45
C ALA A 43 -24.94 16.40 -24.00
N ALA A 44 -24.58 17.69 -24.09
CA ALA A 44 -25.46 18.82 -23.81
C ALA A 44 -26.29 19.28 -25.03
N GLY A 45 -26.22 18.56 -26.16
CA GLY A 45 -27.01 18.84 -27.36
C GLY A 45 -26.33 19.78 -28.36
N MET A 46 -25.03 20.10 -28.21
CA MET A 46 -24.28 20.74 -29.28
C MET A 46 -23.91 19.74 -30.38
N ALA A 47 -24.02 20.16 -31.64
CA ALA A 47 -23.83 19.32 -32.82
C ALA A 47 -22.46 18.62 -32.87
N ASP A 48 -22.41 17.49 -33.59
CA ASP A 48 -21.19 16.77 -33.89
C ASP A 48 -20.25 17.63 -34.76
N GLY A 49 -18.96 17.69 -34.38
CA GLY A 49 -17.95 18.44 -35.13
C GLY A 49 -17.38 19.68 -34.43
N LEU A 50 -17.36 19.72 -33.10
CA LEU A 50 -16.71 20.81 -32.35
C LEU A 50 -15.22 20.97 -32.75
N PRO A 51 -14.78 22.18 -33.14
CA PRO A 51 -13.39 22.42 -33.54
C PRO A 51 -12.41 22.14 -32.39
N SER A 52 -11.15 21.85 -32.71
CA SER A 52 -10.11 21.57 -31.71
C SER A 52 -9.67 22.82 -30.94
N MET A 53 -9.82 24.02 -31.50
CA MET A 53 -9.49 25.27 -30.83
C MET A 53 -10.52 26.37 -31.15
N VAL A 54 -10.76 27.29 -30.21
CA VAL A 54 -11.71 28.42 -30.35
C VAL A 54 -11.18 29.69 -29.68
N CYS A 55 -11.79 30.85 -29.92
CA CYS A 55 -11.41 32.08 -29.22
C CYS A 55 -11.84 32.04 -27.74
N ALA A 56 -11.27 32.93 -26.92
CA ALA A 56 -11.56 33.02 -25.49
C ALA A 56 -13.06 33.09 -25.16
N ASN A 57 -13.82 33.95 -25.86
CA ASN A 57 -15.25 34.10 -25.62
C ASN A 57 -16.05 32.82 -25.89
N CYS A 58 -15.71 32.08 -26.96
CA CYS A 58 -16.35 30.79 -27.24
C CYS A 58 -15.95 29.73 -26.21
N TYR A 59 -14.69 29.73 -25.80
CA TYR A 59 -14.20 28.85 -24.76
C TYR A 59 -14.96 29.06 -23.45
N ASP A 60 -15.09 30.29 -22.98
CA ASP A 60 -15.81 30.61 -21.74
C ASP A 60 -17.30 30.25 -21.82
N ASN A 61 -17.93 30.50 -22.98
CA ASN A 61 -19.32 30.12 -23.23
C ASN A 61 -19.51 28.60 -23.20
N PHE A 62 -18.60 27.83 -23.80
CA PHE A 62 -18.63 26.38 -23.68
C PHE A 62 -18.42 25.92 -22.25
N THR A 63 -17.47 26.51 -21.54
CA THR A 63 -17.15 26.15 -20.15
C THR A 63 -18.31 26.44 -19.19
N SER A 64 -19.11 27.48 -19.45
CA SER A 64 -20.31 27.82 -18.69
C SER A 64 -21.48 26.86 -18.97
N GLN A 65 -21.55 26.29 -20.17
CA GLN A 65 -22.59 25.33 -20.58
C GLN A 65 -22.31 23.88 -20.14
N VAL A 66 -21.09 23.55 -19.73
CA VAL A 66 -20.78 22.23 -19.17
C VAL A 66 -21.51 22.06 -17.83
N SER A 67 -22.52 21.18 -17.80
CA SER A 67 -23.33 20.90 -16.61
C SER A 67 -22.47 20.49 -15.41
N GLN A 68 -22.96 20.78 -14.20
CA GLN A 68 -22.31 20.35 -12.96
C GLN A 68 -22.05 18.82 -12.95
N GLY A 69 -22.94 18.04 -13.56
CA GLY A 69 -22.77 16.59 -13.70
C GLY A 69 -21.57 16.18 -14.55
N VAL A 70 -21.21 16.93 -15.60
CA VAL A 70 -20.02 16.63 -16.41
C VAL A 70 -18.74 17.09 -15.71
N LYS A 71 -18.74 18.24 -15.02
CA LYS A 71 -17.62 18.67 -14.18
C LYS A 71 -17.27 17.59 -13.14
N LEU A 72 -18.29 17.01 -12.50
CA LEU A 72 -18.11 15.91 -11.55
C LEU A 72 -17.53 14.64 -12.20
N ARG A 73 -17.93 14.28 -13.43
CA ARG A 73 -17.36 13.13 -14.15
C ARG A 73 -15.89 13.34 -14.53
N ILE A 74 -15.54 14.51 -15.04
CA ILE A 74 -14.13 14.86 -15.38
C ILE A 74 -13.27 14.80 -14.11
N GLU A 75 -13.75 15.34 -12.99
CA GLU A 75 -13.06 15.22 -11.70
C GLU A 75 -12.92 13.77 -11.25
N GLN A 76 -13.97 12.95 -11.38
CA GLN A 76 -13.92 11.52 -11.04
C GLN A 76 -12.91 10.77 -11.90
N GLU A 77 -12.92 10.96 -13.22
CA GLU A 77 -11.95 10.36 -14.12
C GLU A 77 -10.52 10.78 -13.79
N THR A 78 -10.31 12.06 -13.48
CA THR A 78 -9.01 12.60 -13.09
C THR A 78 -8.54 11.96 -11.78
N ARG A 79 -9.44 11.81 -10.79
CA ARG A 79 -9.15 11.13 -9.53
C ARG A 79 -8.79 9.66 -9.75
N GLU A 80 -9.51 8.94 -10.62
CA GLU A 80 -9.22 7.54 -10.93
C GLU A 80 -7.89 7.38 -11.70
N LYS A 81 -7.63 8.23 -12.70
CA LYS A 81 -6.32 8.27 -13.40
C LYS A 81 -5.17 8.53 -12.43
N ASN A 82 -5.35 9.47 -11.50
CA ASN A 82 -4.37 9.78 -10.46
C ASN A 82 -4.11 8.57 -9.55
N LYS A 83 -5.16 7.85 -9.09
CA LYS A 83 -4.99 6.62 -8.28
C LYS A 83 -4.17 5.55 -9.02
N VAL A 84 -4.43 5.35 -10.32
CA VAL A 84 -3.68 4.38 -11.14
C VAL A 84 -2.20 4.77 -11.24
N MET A 85 -1.91 6.06 -11.45
CA MET A 85 -0.54 6.56 -11.50
C MET A 85 0.19 6.36 -10.17
N LEU A 86 -0.46 6.73 -9.05
CA LEU A 86 0.09 6.52 -7.70
C LEU A 86 0.37 5.04 -7.42
N TRP A 87 -0.55 4.15 -7.81
CA TRP A 87 -0.37 2.72 -7.65
C TRP A 87 0.88 2.22 -8.38
N LYS A 88 1.09 2.62 -9.64
CA LYS A 88 2.27 2.23 -10.43
C LYS A 88 3.56 2.74 -9.78
N ASN A 89 3.57 3.97 -9.28
CA ASN A 89 4.76 4.60 -8.72
C ASN A 89 5.11 4.16 -7.28
N ARG A 90 4.18 3.56 -6.53
CA ARG A 90 4.38 3.23 -5.10
C ARG A 90 5.62 2.38 -4.82
N VAL A 91 5.97 1.46 -5.72
CA VAL A 91 7.12 0.55 -5.53
C VAL A 91 8.45 1.32 -5.63
N ASN A 92 8.49 2.40 -6.42
CA ASN A 92 9.69 3.24 -6.54
C ASN A 92 10.00 3.95 -5.22
N LEU A 93 8.98 4.33 -4.44
CA LEU A 93 9.18 4.89 -3.10
C LEU A 93 9.87 3.90 -2.15
N ILE A 94 9.52 2.61 -2.24
CA ILE A 94 10.18 1.56 -1.44
C ILE A 94 11.64 1.37 -1.87
N LYS A 95 11.91 1.37 -3.18
CA LYS A 95 13.28 1.28 -3.71
C LYS A 95 14.12 2.48 -3.26
N GLN A 96 13.57 3.68 -3.38
CA GLN A 96 14.20 4.92 -2.93
C GLN A 96 14.48 4.88 -1.42
N ALA A 97 13.49 4.53 -0.61
CA ALA A 97 13.64 4.45 0.85
C ALA A 97 14.75 3.47 1.25
N ARG A 98 14.83 2.29 0.60
CA ARG A 98 15.89 1.31 0.87
C ARG A 98 17.28 1.82 0.44
N GLY A 99 17.37 2.55 -0.68
CA GLY A 99 18.61 3.22 -1.09
C GLY A 99 19.07 4.25 -0.05
N LEU A 100 18.14 5.09 0.43
CA LEU A 100 18.40 6.07 1.48
C LEU A 100 18.82 5.41 2.81
N MET A 101 18.19 4.28 3.17
CA MET A 101 18.61 3.48 4.34
C MET A 101 20.05 2.99 4.23
N ALA A 102 20.48 2.53 3.04
CA ALA A 102 21.86 2.11 2.81
C ALA A 102 22.87 3.27 2.92
N GLN A 103 22.44 4.46 2.53
CA GLN A 103 23.21 5.71 2.64
C GLN A 103 23.14 6.35 4.04
N LYS A 104 22.42 5.74 5.00
CA LYS A 104 22.16 6.28 6.34
C LYS A 104 21.38 7.61 6.34
N ALA A 105 20.71 7.95 5.24
CA ALA A 105 19.79 9.10 5.11
C ALA A 105 18.40 8.74 5.66
N TYR A 106 18.33 8.54 6.98
CA TYR A 106 17.17 7.93 7.64
C TYR A 106 15.92 8.81 7.65
N SER A 107 16.07 10.13 7.78
CA SER A 107 14.96 11.10 7.74
C SER A 107 14.22 11.05 6.41
N GLU A 108 14.97 11.06 5.32
CA GLU A 108 14.49 11.02 3.94
C GLU A 108 13.90 9.65 3.61
N ALA A 109 14.52 8.57 4.13
CA ALA A 109 13.96 7.23 4.05
C ALA A 109 12.59 7.16 4.72
N ALA A 110 12.44 7.76 5.91
CA ALA A 110 11.16 7.80 6.63
C ALA A 110 10.08 8.52 5.82
N VAL A 111 10.40 9.67 5.22
CA VAL A 111 9.48 10.42 4.35
C VAL A 111 9.04 9.56 3.15
N SER A 112 9.97 8.83 2.54
CA SER A 112 9.67 7.96 1.41
C SER A 112 8.74 6.80 1.80
N TYR A 113 8.98 6.20 2.98
CA TYR A 113 8.14 5.16 3.55
C TYR A 113 6.73 5.67 3.91
N GLU A 114 6.62 6.86 4.50
CA GLU A 114 5.33 7.46 4.83
C GLU A 114 4.53 7.86 3.59
N LYS A 115 5.19 8.34 2.54
CA LYS A 115 4.56 8.59 1.24
C LYS A 115 4.00 7.31 0.64
N TYR A 116 4.72 6.19 0.74
CA TYR A 116 4.22 4.90 0.28
C TYR A 116 2.95 4.49 1.03
N LEU A 117 2.94 4.59 2.37
CA LEU A 117 1.75 4.29 3.17
C LEU A 117 0.59 5.23 2.82
N ARG A 118 0.88 6.51 2.60
CA ARG A 118 -0.12 7.51 2.21
C ARG A 118 -0.77 7.19 0.86
N ILE A 119 0.01 6.72 -0.11
CA ILE A 119 -0.52 6.27 -1.40
C ILE A 119 -1.51 5.11 -1.20
N LEU A 120 -1.16 4.13 -0.36
CA LEU A 120 -2.06 3.02 -0.08
C LEU A 120 -3.36 3.50 0.58
N GLU A 121 -3.29 4.41 1.54
CA GLU A 121 -4.49 5.01 2.17
C GLU A 121 -5.40 5.66 1.13
N VAL A 122 -4.85 6.46 0.21
CA VAL A 122 -5.63 7.13 -0.84
C VAL A 122 -6.28 6.10 -1.78
N ILE A 123 -5.54 5.10 -2.23
CA ILE A 123 -6.04 4.06 -3.15
C ILE A 123 -7.17 3.26 -2.51
N TYR A 124 -7.02 2.90 -1.23
CA TYR A 124 -8.02 2.13 -0.49
C TYR A 124 -9.08 3.02 0.20
N SER A 125 -9.09 4.32 -0.08
CA SER A 125 -10.04 5.30 0.49
C SER A 125 -10.10 5.26 2.03
N ARG A 126 -8.92 5.25 2.67
CA ARG A 126 -8.75 5.27 4.12
C ARG A 126 -8.18 6.61 4.60
N LYS A 127 -8.53 7.01 5.82
CA LYS A 127 -7.90 8.17 6.44
C LYS A 127 -6.46 7.83 6.85
N LYS A 128 -5.70 8.88 7.18
CA LYS A 128 -4.32 8.73 7.63
C LYS A 128 -4.26 7.85 8.88
N GLY A 129 -3.45 6.81 8.84
CA GLY A 129 -3.31 5.86 9.94
C GLY A 129 -4.44 4.84 10.06
N GLU A 130 -5.36 4.72 9.09
CA GLU A 130 -6.47 3.75 9.14
C GLU A 130 -6.29 2.52 8.23
N LEU A 131 -5.07 2.30 7.72
CA LEU A 131 -4.76 1.04 7.03
C LEU A 131 -4.91 -0.16 7.97
N ASP A 132 -5.59 -1.20 7.46
CA ASP A 132 -5.89 -2.45 8.14
C ASP A 132 -5.51 -3.65 7.23
N PRO A 133 -4.90 -4.73 7.74
CA PRO A 133 -4.50 -5.88 6.94
C PRO A 133 -5.65 -6.59 6.21
N LYS A 134 -6.89 -6.54 6.72
CA LYS A 134 -8.05 -7.24 6.15
C LYS A 134 -8.42 -6.73 4.76
N ILE A 135 -8.10 -5.49 4.42
CA ILE A 135 -8.38 -4.93 3.08
C ILE A 135 -7.52 -5.59 1.98
N PHE A 136 -6.50 -6.36 2.34
CA PHE A 136 -5.57 -7.02 1.43
C PHE A 136 -5.85 -8.53 1.23
N ASN A 137 -7.01 -9.06 1.67
CA ASN A 137 -7.31 -10.51 1.82
C ASN A 137 -7.46 -11.37 0.54
N HIS A 138 -7.01 -10.92 -0.64
CA HIS A 138 -7.01 -11.76 -1.85
C HIS A 138 -5.61 -12.34 -2.09
N SER A 139 -5.51 -13.61 -2.49
CA SER A 139 -4.25 -14.40 -2.45
C SER A 139 -3.04 -13.77 -3.19
N LYS A 140 -3.26 -12.92 -4.20
CA LYS A 140 -2.21 -12.17 -4.92
C LYS A 140 -1.72 -10.90 -4.19
N LYS A 141 -2.42 -10.43 -3.14
CA LYS A 141 -2.14 -9.21 -2.36
C LYS A 141 -1.43 -9.45 -1.02
N SER A 142 -1.12 -10.71 -0.67
CA SER A 142 -0.27 -11.08 0.48
C SER A 142 1.15 -10.50 0.43
N LYS A 143 1.64 -10.23 -0.80
CA LYS A 143 2.93 -9.56 -1.03
C LYS A 143 2.92 -8.11 -0.53
N GLU A 144 1.81 -7.39 -0.69
CA GLU A 144 1.71 -5.99 -0.25
C GLU A 144 1.74 -5.90 1.28
N VAL A 145 1.02 -6.79 1.98
CA VAL A 145 1.09 -6.92 3.45
C VAL A 145 2.53 -7.14 3.92
N THR A 146 3.31 -7.90 3.17
CA THR A 146 4.73 -8.15 3.45
C THR A 146 5.58 -6.89 3.26
N VAL A 147 5.33 -6.11 2.20
CA VAL A 147 5.98 -4.81 2.01
C VAL A 147 5.63 -3.85 3.14
N ILE A 148 4.34 -3.68 3.46
CA ILE A 148 3.86 -2.82 4.55
C ILE A 148 4.49 -3.22 5.89
N THR A 149 4.59 -4.53 6.16
CA THR A 149 5.25 -5.04 7.37
C THR A 149 6.72 -4.63 7.41
N SER A 150 7.45 -4.75 6.29
CA SER A 150 8.85 -4.30 6.22
C SER A 150 8.99 -2.79 6.40
N VAL A 151 8.04 -2.01 5.88
CA VAL A 151 8.01 -0.54 6.01
C VAL A 151 7.82 -0.12 7.46
N TYR A 152 6.82 -0.66 8.15
CA TYR A 152 6.62 -0.31 9.57
C TYR A 152 7.76 -0.78 10.47
N TRP A 153 8.40 -1.91 10.15
CA TRP A 153 9.62 -2.34 10.82
C TRP A 153 10.77 -1.33 10.66
N ASP A 154 11.01 -0.84 9.45
CA ASP A 154 12.04 0.16 9.20
C ASP A 154 11.72 1.50 9.84
N LEU A 155 10.48 1.98 9.74
CA LEU A 155 10.02 3.21 10.41
C LEU A 155 10.21 3.14 11.92
N MET A 156 9.87 2.00 12.55
CA MET A 156 10.09 1.82 13.98
C MET A 156 11.59 1.94 14.34
N ARG A 157 12.50 1.39 13.53
CA ARG A 157 13.95 1.51 13.77
C ARG A 157 14.48 2.92 13.53
N ILE A 158 14.02 3.60 12.48
CA ILE A 158 14.38 4.99 12.19
C ILE A 158 13.96 5.88 13.36
N TYR A 159 12.72 5.72 13.86
CA TYR A 159 12.22 6.57 14.95
C TYR A 159 12.85 6.27 16.30
N ASP A 160 13.39 5.07 16.51
CA ASP A 160 14.17 4.77 17.72
C ASP A 160 15.48 5.56 17.82
N MET A 161 15.99 6.12 16.71
CA MET A 161 17.25 6.85 16.71
C MET A 161 17.25 8.13 17.56
N SER A 162 16.07 8.71 17.84
CA SER A 162 15.95 9.91 18.66
C SER A 162 14.76 9.81 19.61
N PRO A 163 14.92 10.11 20.91
CA PRO A 163 13.81 10.15 21.86
C PRO A 163 12.65 11.07 21.44
N ARG A 164 12.94 12.12 20.65
CA ARG A 164 11.93 13.07 20.12
C ARG A 164 10.87 12.38 19.25
N TYR A 165 11.18 11.22 18.66
CA TYR A 165 10.26 10.49 17.79
C TYR A 165 9.57 9.32 18.48
N GLY A 166 9.58 9.26 19.82
CA GLY A 166 8.95 8.20 20.61
C GLY A 166 7.49 7.92 20.21
N ASP A 167 6.67 8.96 20.05
CA ASP A 167 5.27 8.80 19.63
C ASP A 167 5.13 8.20 18.23
N ARG A 168 5.97 8.63 17.29
CA ARG A 168 5.98 8.09 15.92
C ARG A 168 6.46 6.65 15.90
N MET A 169 7.46 6.32 16.72
CA MET A 169 7.93 4.95 16.92
C MET A 169 6.82 4.07 17.49
N ALA A 170 6.10 4.53 18.51
CA ALA A 170 4.98 3.82 19.11
C ALA A 170 3.84 3.57 18.11
N GLN A 171 3.50 4.57 17.30
CA GLN A 171 2.49 4.43 16.23
C GLN A 171 2.94 3.43 15.15
N ALA A 172 4.20 3.49 14.71
CA ALA A 172 4.75 2.54 13.75
C ALA A 172 4.76 1.11 14.32
N ALA A 173 5.13 0.95 15.60
CA ALA A 173 5.13 -0.33 16.31
C ALA A 173 3.72 -0.91 16.47
N ALA A 174 2.73 -0.09 16.81
CA ALA A 174 1.33 -0.49 16.90
C ALA A 174 0.77 -0.90 15.53
N LYS A 175 1.13 -0.21 14.45
CA LYS A 175 0.76 -0.64 13.10
C LYS A 175 1.49 -1.91 12.69
N LEU A 176 2.77 -2.05 13.02
CA LEU A 176 3.52 -3.27 12.74
C LEU A 176 2.87 -4.48 13.41
N SER A 177 2.39 -4.36 14.67
CA SER A 177 1.73 -5.47 15.38
C SER A 177 0.41 -5.89 14.74
N LEU A 178 -0.28 -5.00 14.03
CA LEU A 178 -1.47 -5.33 13.25
C LEU A 178 -1.14 -6.10 11.97
N PHE A 179 -0.08 -5.71 11.25
CA PHE A 179 0.25 -6.28 9.93
C PHE A 179 1.10 -7.56 10.03
N VAL A 180 2.06 -7.60 10.96
CA VAL A 180 3.03 -8.69 11.05
C VAL A 180 2.38 -10.10 11.14
N PRO A 181 1.25 -10.33 11.84
CA PRO A 181 0.65 -11.68 11.92
C PRO A 181 0.16 -12.22 10.57
N TYR A 182 -0.13 -11.34 9.62
CA TYR A 182 -0.61 -11.69 8.29
C TYR A 182 0.52 -11.74 7.23
N SER A 183 1.75 -11.42 7.63
CA SER A 183 2.90 -11.41 6.74
C SER A 183 3.65 -12.74 6.71
N GLN A 184 4.22 -13.07 5.56
CA GLN A 184 5.09 -14.24 5.39
C GLN A 184 6.43 -14.08 6.13
N ILE A 185 6.91 -12.84 6.31
CA ILE A 185 8.17 -12.54 7.02
C ILE A 185 7.98 -12.40 8.54
N TYR A 186 6.85 -12.87 9.09
CA TYR A 186 6.59 -12.80 10.54
C TYR A 186 7.73 -13.38 11.39
N PRO A 187 8.24 -14.61 11.13
CA PRO A 187 9.33 -15.18 11.94
C PRO A 187 10.57 -14.29 11.95
N ASP A 188 10.94 -13.75 10.79
CA ASP A 188 12.11 -12.90 10.63
C ASP A 188 11.96 -11.58 11.38
N ILE A 189 10.80 -10.94 11.29
CA ILE A 189 10.53 -9.68 11.99
C ILE A 189 10.56 -9.89 13.50
N ILE A 190 9.96 -10.97 14.01
CA ILE A 190 9.98 -11.22 15.45
C ILE A 190 11.41 -11.52 15.94
N LYS A 191 12.16 -12.37 15.23
CA LYS A 191 13.57 -12.63 15.56
C LYS A 191 14.41 -11.34 15.55
N LYS A 192 14.23 -10.49 14.53
CA LYS A 192 14.91 -9.19 14.44
C LYS A 192 14.49 -8.25 15.56
N ALA A 193 13.22 -8.23 15.95
CA ALA A 193 12.70 -7.42 17.04
C ALA A 193 13.25 -7.86 18.42
N GLU A 194 13.33 -9.16 18.68
CA GLU A 194 13.92 -9.71 19.91
C GLU A 194 15.41 -9.35 20.02
N ALA A 195 16.15 -9.41 18.91
CA ALA A 195 17.54 -8.96 18.87
C ALA A 195 17.65 -7.44 19.07
N PHE A 196 16.85 -6.66 18.34
CA PHE A 196 16.84 -5.20 18.37
C PHE A 196 16.47 -4.65 19.75
N GLN A 197 15.58 -5.32 20.50
CA GLN A 197 15.17 -4.91 21.84
C GLN A 197 16.35 -4.63 22.77
N ARG A 198 17.45 -5.39 22.64
CA ARG A 198 18.63 -5.27 23.52
C ARG A 198 19.41 -3.98 23.30
N SER A 199 19.35 -3.42 22.10
CA SER A 199 20.09 -2.21 21.70
C SER A 199 19.19 -1.01 21.41
N ALA A 200 17.87 -1.15 21.59
CA ALA A 200 16.90 -0.10 21.30
C ALA A 200 16.98 1.02 22.34
N LYS A 201 16.84 2.28 21.91
CA LYS A 201 16.73 3.43 22.82
C LYS A 201 15.41 3.42 23.57
N ASN A 202 14.35 2.86 22.98
CA ASN A 202 13.02 2.73 23.56
C ASN A 202 12.59 1.24 23.66
N PRO A 203 13.22 0.45 24.54
CA PRO A 203 12.99 -1.00 24.60
C PRO A 203 11.57 -1.36 25.04
N HIS A 204 10.89 -0.47 25.78
CA HIS A 204 9.50 -0.66 26.21
C HIS A 204 8.52 -0.73 25.02
N ILE A 205 8.72 0.08 23.98
CA ILE A 205 7.91 0.07 22.75
C ILE A 205 8.11 -1.26 22.01
N VAL A 206 9.35 -1.72 21.89
CA VAL A 206 9.67 -3.01 21.25
C VAL A 206 9.04 -4.18 22.02
N LYS A 207 9.11 -4.15 23.36
CA LYS A 207 8.48 -5.16 24.24
C LYS A 207 6.95 -5.18 24.06
N GLN A 208 6.33 -4.01 23.97
CA GLN A 208 4.89 -3.89 23.71
C GLN A 208 4.52 -4.43 22.33
N PHE A 209 5.28 -4.10 21.28
CA PHE A 209 5.12 -4.64 19.94
C PHE A 209 5.19 -6.18 19.94
N LEU A 210 6.21 -6.76 20.56
CA LEU A 210 6.39 -8.21 20.66
C LEU A 210 5.20 -8.88 21.36
N ARG A 211 4.70 -8.27 22.44
CA ARG A 211 3.51 -8.76 23.16
C ARG A 211 2.27 -8.76 22.27
N GLN A 212 1.98 -7.64 21.60
CA GLN A 212 0.79 -7.50 20.73
C GLN A 212 0.85 -8.41 19.49
N SER A 213 2.05 -8.60 18.92
CA SER A 213 2.25 -9.43 17.72
C SER A 213 2.05 -10.92 17.99
N ARG A 214 2.19 -11.36 19.25
CA ARG A 214 1.96 -12.74 19.67
C ARG A 214 0.47 -13.02 19.93
N SER A 215 -0.31 -12.03 20.38
CA SER A 215 -1.74 -12.20 20.66
C SER A 215 -2.63 -12.25 19.41
N GLY A 216 -2.24 -11.59 18.32
CA GLY A 216 -3.05 -11.51 17.10
C GLY A 216 -2.99 -12.75 16.20
N ARG A 217 -2.11 -13.73 16.45
CA ARG A 217 -1.91 -14.89 15.57
C ARG A 217 -2.52 -16.16 16.17
N PRO A 218 -3.51 -16.79 15.51
CA PRO A 218 -4.12 -18.00 16.04
C PRO A 218 -3.10 -19.15 16.08
N ARG A 219 -2.86 -19.67 17.29
CA ARG A 219 -1.81 -20.65 17.63
C ARG A 219 -2.15 -22.05 17.11
N CYS A 220 -1.23 -22.71 16.41
CA CYS A 220 -1.32 -24.17 16.23
C CYS A 220 -0.71 -24.85 17.46
N PHE A 221 -1.52 -25.10 18.50
CA PHE A 221 -1.07 -25.58 19.81
C PHE A 221 -0.23 -26.85 19.75
N ILE A 222 -0.75 -27.92 19.12
CA ILE A 222 -0.03 -29.20 19.00
C ILE A 222 1.29 -29.03 18.24
N ALA A 223 1.28 -28.35 17.09
CA ALA A 223 2.49 -28.15 16.30
C ALA A 223 3.53 -27.30 17.06
N THR A 224 3.08 -26.29 17.80
CA THR A 224 3.97 -25.45 18.62
C THR A 224 4.61 -26.24 19.76
N ALA A 225 3.85 -27.11 20.44
CA ALA A 225 4.38 -28.00 21.49
C ALA A 225 5.39 -29.03 20.94
N VAL A 226 5.12 -29.57 19.75
CA VAL A 226 5.98 -30.59 19.11
C VAL A 226 7.28 -30.00 18.56
N PHE A 227 7.24 -28.82 17.93
CA PHE A 227 8.42 -28.16 17.36
C PHE A 227 9.09 -27.17 18.32
N GLU A 228 8.52 -27.00 19.53
CA GLU A 228 9.06 -26.21 20.64
C GLU A 228 9.32 -24.73 20.28
N SER A 229 8.78 -24.28 19.15
CA SER A 229 8.89 -22.92 18.67
C SER A 229 7.66 -22.56 17.83
N PRO A 230 6.95 -21.45 18.14
CA PRO A 230 5.87 -20.96 17.31
C PRO A 230 6.37 -20.39 15.97
N TYR A 231 7.70 -20.29 15.79
CA TYR A 231 8.38 -19.79 14.60
C TYR A 231 9.04 -20.89 13.77
N ALA A 232 8.99 -22.16 14.21
CA ALA A 232 9.50 -23.27 13.42
C ALA A 232 8.86 -23.30 12.03
N GLN A 233 9.65 -23.60 10.99
CA GLN A 233 9.22 -23.59 9.59
C GLN A 233 8.00 -24.49 9.39
N GLU A 234 8.01 -25.66 10.01
CA GLU A 234 6.90 -26.63 10.00
C GLU A 234 5.61 -26.03 10.56
N VAL A 235 5.70 -25.27 11.66
CA VAL A 235 4.54 -24.59 12.26
C VAL A 235 4.00 -23.50 11.34
N GLN A 236 4.89 -22.78 10.64
CA GLN A 236 4.48 -21.78 9.64
C GLN A 236 3.77 -22.42 8.44
N THR A 237 4.30 -23.52 7.90
CA THR A 237 3.68 -24.27 6.80
C THR A 237 2.27 -24.76 7.19
N LEU A 238 2.12 -25.35 8.38
CA LEU A 238 0.81 -25.83 8.85
C LEU A 238 -0.18 -24.68 9.07
N ARG A 239 0.27 -23.52 9.57
CA ARG A 239 -0.57 -22.32 9.68
C ARG A 239 -1.00 -21.81 8.32
N TRP A 240 -0.09 -21.77 7.36
CA TRP A 240 -0.38 -21.37 5.99
C TRP A 240 -1.45 -22.29 5.39
N PHE A 241 -1.26 -23.62 5.43
CA PHE A 241 -2.23 -24.60 4.93
C PHE A 241 -3.61 -24.47 5.58
N ARG A 242 -3.65 -24.26 6.90
CA ARG A 242 -4.89 -23.99 7.62
C ARG A 242 -5.62 -22.78 7.04
N ASP A 243 -4.90 -21.69 6.81
CA ASP A 243 -5.48 -20.42 6.38
C ASP A 243 -5.83 -20.38 4.89
N THR A 244 -5.01 -21.00 4.03
CA THR A 244 -5.19 -20.96 2.57
C THR A 244 -5.99 -22.12 2.01
N THR A 245 -6.03 -23.27 2.70
CA THR A 245 -6.74 -24.48 2.22
C THR A 245 -7.93 -24.80 3.12
N LEU A 246 -7.70 -25.09 4.41
CA LEU A 246 -8.77 -25.58 5.30
C LEU A 246 -9.88 -24.54 5.51
N LYS A 247 -9.55 -23.28 5.77
CA LYS A 247 -10.58 -22.24 6.02
C LYS A 247 -11.46 -21.92 4.81
N ARG A 248 -11.07 -22.32 3.60
CA ARG A 248 -11.87 -22.09 2.38
C ARG A 248 -13.11 -22.99 2.33
N THR A 249 -13.07 -24.18 2.93
CA THR A 249 -14.18 -25.14 2.90
C THR A 249 -14.95 -25.17 4.21
N TYR A 250 -16.24 -25.56 4.16
CA TYR A 250 -17.07 -25.70 5.36
C TYR A 250 -16.47 -26.72 6.34
N TRP A 251 -16.14 -27.91 5.85
CA TRP A 251 -15.54 -28.98 6.64
C TRP A 251 -14.19 -28.59 7.24
N GLY A 252 -13.35 -27.86 6.48
CA GLY A 252 -12.08 -27.39 7.01
C GLY A 252 -12.26 -26.34 8.11
N ARG A 253 -13.29 -25.49 8.06
CA ARG A 253 -13.62 -24.58 9.18
C ARG A 253 -14.06 -25.35 10.43
N GLN A 254 -14.88 -26.38 10.28
CA GLN A 254 -15.30 -27.23 11.41
C GLN A 254 -14.10 -27.97 12.03
N PHE A 255 -13.23 -28.56 11.20
CA PHE A 255 -11.98 -29.17 11.67
C PHE A 255 -11.13 -28.19 12.49
N VAL A 256 -10.94 -26.96 11.98
CA VAL A 256 -10.18 -25.92 12.68
C VAL A 256 -10.84 -25.58 14.02
N TYR A 257 -12.16 -25.46 14.08
CA TYR A 257 -12.88 -25.20 15.33
C TYR A 257 -12.63 -26.29 16.38
N PHE A 258 -12.82 -27.56 16.02
CA PHE A 258 -12.56 -28.69 16.93
C PHE A 258 -11.10 -28.77 17.36
N TYR A 259 -10.18 -28.54 16.42
CA TYR A 259 -8.75 -28.44 16.72
C TYR A 259 -8.51 -27.39 17.80
N TYR A 260 -9.03 -26.18 17.67
CA TYR A 260 -8.83 -25.12 18.67
C TYR A 260 -9.48 -25.41 20.02
N LYS A 261 -10.57 -26.18 20.04
CA LYS A 261 -11.26 -26.58 21.28
C LYS A 261 -10.45 -27.60 22.09
N ILE A 262 -9.84 -28.58 21.42
CA ILE A 262 -9.23 -29.75 22.08
C ILE A 262 -7.70 -29.65 22.17
N SER A 263 -7.07 -29.03 21.17
CA SER A 263 -5.61 -28.98 21.07
C SER A 263 -4.86 -28.33 22.23
N PRO A 264 -5.39 -27.34 23.01
CA PRO A 264 -4.66 -26.78 24.14
C PRO A 264 -4.36 -27.82 25.22
N THR A 265 -5.35 -28.66 25.56
CA THR A 265 -5.21 -29.72 26.56
C THR A 265 -4.23 -30.79 26.07
N ILE A 266 -4.36 -31.21 24.81
CA ILE A 266 -3.44 -32.19 24.20
C ILE A 266 -2.00 -31.64 24.18
N ALA A 267 -1.81 -30.37 23.81
CA ALA A 267 -0.49 -29.74 23.77
C ALA A 267 0.18 -29.74 25.15
N HIS A 268 -0.58 -29.51 26.22
CA HIS A 268 -0.06 -29.57 27.58
C HIS A 268 0.47 -30.96 27.97
N PHE A 269 -0.18 -32.04 27.51
CA PHE A 269 0.31 -33.41 27.72
C PHE A 269 1.56 -33.72 26.88
N ILE A 270 1.59 -33.24 25.63
CA ILE A 270 2.75 -33.39 24.75
C ILE A 270 3.98 -32.72 25.36
N ASP A 271 3.83 -31.54 25.95
CA ASP A 271 4.94 -30.80 26.56
C ASP A 271 5.65 -31.59 27.67
N LYS A 272 4.93 -32.47 28.38
CA LYS A 272 5.45 -33.31 29.46
C LYS A 272 6.09 -34.63 29.01
N SER A 273 5.92 -35.03 27.73
CA SER A 273 6.36 -36.35 27.24
C SER A 273 7.33 -36.23 26.05
N PRO A 274 8.64 -36.41 26.27
CA PRO A 274 9.65 -36.37 25.21
C PRO A 274 9.45 -37.44 24.11
N LEU A 275 8.95 -38.62 24.47
CA LEU A 275 8.70 -39.71 23.52
C LEU A 275 7.53 -39.36 22.58
N THR A 276 6.43 -38.85 23.14
CA THR A 276 5.27 -38.40 22.36
C THR A 276 5.65 -37.26 21.42
N LYS A 277 6.49 -36.32 21.86
CA LYS A 277 7.04 -35.27 21.00
C LYS A 277 7.81 -35.84 19.81
N LYS A 278 8.70 -36.82 20.02
CA LYS A 278 9.48 -37.43 18.93
C LYS A 278 8.58 -38.08 17.87
N ILE A 279 7.60 -38.87 18.32
CA ILE A 279 6.64 -39.55 17.41
C ILE A 279 5.83 -38.52 16.62
N LEU A 280 5.23 -37.54 17.31
CA LEU A 280 4.44 -36.50 16.65
C LEU A 280 5.28 -35.62 15.73
N ARG A 281 6.54 -35.36 16.08
CA ARG A 281 7.48 -34.59 15.24
C ARG A 281 7.72 -35.31 13.92
N TYR A 282 7.89 -36.64 13.95
CA TYR A 282 8.01 -37.44 12.72
C TYR A 282 6.73 -37.37 11.87
N LEU A 283 5.56 -37.61 12.47
CA LEU A 283 4.28 -37.59 11.76
C LEU A 283 3.96 -36.20 11.17
N LEU A 284 4.14 -35.13 11.95
CA LEU A 284 3.91 -33.78 11.48
C LEU A 284 4.88 -33.38 10.37
N LYS A 285 6.15 -33.83 10.40
CA LYS A 285 7.09 -33.60 9.29
C LYS A 285 6.62 -34.27 7.99
N LYS A 286 6.08 -35.49 8.06
CA LYS A 286 5.49 -36.16 6.88
C LYS A 286 4.31 -35.35 6.30
N ILE A 287 3.42 -34.85 7.16
CA ILE A 287 2.31 -33.98 6.74
C ILE A 287 2.82 -32.68 6.12
N VAL A 288 3.81 -32.02 6.75
CA VAL A 288 4.41 -30.79 6.22
C VAL A 288 5.01 -31.01 4.84
N ASN A 289 5.73 -32.11 4.63
CA ASN A 289 6.30 -32.43 3.33
C ASN A 289 5.20 -32.67 2.28
N ALA A 290 4.13 -33.39 2.62
CA ALA A 290 2.98 -33.59 1.73
C ALA A 290 2.23 -32.28 1.41
N VAL A 291 2.27 -31.28 2.30
CA VAL A 291 1.69 -29.95 2.05
C VAL A 291 2.55 -29.10 1.13
N ILE A 292 3.87 -29.28 1.17
CA ILE A 292 4.84 -28.50 0.37
C ILE A 292 5.03 -29.11 -1.03
N SER A 293 4.93 -30.43 -1.16
CA SER A 293 5.02 -31.15 -2.44
C SER A 293 3.61 -31.35 -3.00
N PRO A 294 3.17 -30.53 -3.99
CA PRO A 294 1.84 -30.67 -4.60
C PRO A 294 1.70 -31.97 -5.39
#